data_AF-A0A254RN96-F1
#
_entry.id   AF-A0A254RN96-F1
#
_cell.length_a   1.000
_cell.length_b   1.000
_cell.length_c   1.000
_cell.angle_alpha   90.00
_cell.angle_beta   90.00
_cell.angle_gamma   90.00
#
_symmetry.space_group_name_H-M   'P 1'
#
loop_
_entity.id
_entity.type
_entity.pdbx_description
1 polymer ?
#
loop_
_entity_poly.entity_id
_entity_poly.type
_entity_poly.pdbx_seq_one_letter_code
_entity_poly.pdbx_strand_id
1 'polypeptide(L)'
;MLLVSCARKEPEVDFKPIQLGWSALSEAAENHPQKDACVIAITSFLMRDKHVTGSKIESLDYVVRYDVKGESLEFQGNCENPGYKDSVECHWTALCADVEKVVVKFHNGD
;
A
#
# COMPACT_ATOMS: atom_id res chain seq x y z
N MET A 1 -24.88 -41.18 -16.57
CA MET A 1 -24.44 -39.77 -16.67
C MET A 1 -23.45 -39.50 -15.54
N LEU A 2 -22.15 -39.42 -15.85
CA LEU A 2 -21.12 -39.02 -14.89
C LEU A 2 -20.78 -37.55 -15.19
N LEU A 3 -21.37 -36.64 -14.41
CA LEU A 3 -21.01 -35.22 -14.41
C LEU A 3 -19.72 -35.07 -13.60
N VAL A 4 -18.58 -35.34 -14.23
CA VAL A 4 -17.27 -34.99 -13.67
C VAL A 4 -17.08 -33.50 -13.87
N SER A 5 -17.62 -32.70 -12.95
CA SER A 5 -17.28 -31.29 -12.87
C SER A 5 -15.89 -31.18 -12.25
N CYS A 6 -14.87 -30.97 -13.08
CA CYS A 6 -13.57 -30.51 -12.61
C CYS A 6 -13.77 -29.07 -12.11
N ALA A 7 -14.19 -28.93 -10.85
CA ALA A 7 -14.05 -27.66 -10.15
C ALA A 7 -12.55 -27.35 -10.12
N ARG A 8 -12.10 -26.47 -11.02
CA ARG A 8 -10.77 -25.87 -10.94
C ARG A 8 -10.75 -25.16 -9.60
N LYS A 9 -10.01 -25.72 -8.62
CA LYS A 9 -9.70 -25.03 -7.38
C LYS A 9 -9.10 -23.69 -7.79
N GLU A 10 -9.79 -22.59 -7.46
CA GLU A 10 -9.20 -21.27 -7.64
C GLU A 10 -7.85 -21.28 -6.90
N PRO A 11 -6.77 -20.81 -7.53
CA PRO A 11 -5.48 -20.77 -6.86
C PRO A 11 -5.65 -19.99 -5.57
N GLU A 12 -5.17 -20.55 -4.46
CA GLU A 12 -5.12 -19.84 -3.19
C GLU A 12 -4.31 -18.55 -3.44
N VAL A 13 -4.97 -17.40 -3.33
CA VAL A 13 -4.30 -16.11 -3.43
C VAL A 13 -3.50 -15.95 -2.16
N ASP A 14 -2.19 -16.17 -2.24
CA ASP A 14 -1.27 -15.93 -1.14
C ASP A 14 -1.11 -14.41 -1.00
N PHE A 15 -1.88 -13.83 -0.06
CA PHE A 15 -1.78 -12.40 0.24
C PHE A 15 -0.58 -12.18 1.15
N LYS A 16 0.31 -11.29 0.72
CA LYS A 16 1.39 -10.84 1.57
C LYS A 16 0.82 -10.10 2.79
N PRO A 17 1.14 -10.52 4.03
CA PRO A 17 0.77 -9.74 5.20
C PRO A 17 1.42 -8.35 5.12
N ILE A 18 0.59 -7.32 5.20
CA ILE A 18 1.04 -5.92 5.30
C ILE A 18 0.41 -5.27 6.52
N GLN A 19 1.18 -4.44 7.22
CA GLN A 19 0.69 -3.57 8.28
C GLN A 19 1.03 -2.12 7.94
N LEU A 20 0.09 -1.20 8.13
CA LEU A 20 0.23 0.19 7.74
C LEU A 20 -0.08 1.08 8.94
N GLY A 21 0.95 1.68 9.53
CA GLY A 21 0.85 2.64 10.62
C GLY A 21 0.74 4.06 10.09
N TRP A 22 -0.50 4.56 9.94
CA TRP A 22 -0.78 5.88 9.37
C TRP A 22 -0.65 7.01 10.39
N SER A 23 0.06 8.08 10.03
CA SER A 23 0.24 9.26 10.86
C SER A 23 0.17 10.53 10.01
N ALA A 24 -0.84 11.37 10.28
CA ALA A 24 -0.93 12.70 9.70
C ALA A 24 0.16 13.61 10.28
N LEU A 25 0.79 14.43 9.44
CA LEU A 25 1.74 15.45 9.85
C LEU A 25 1.07 16.79 10.21
N SER A 26 -0.20 16.96 9.84
CA SER A 26 -1.00 18.16 10.14
C SER A 26 -2.46 17.83 10.42
N GLU A 27 -3.12 18.70 11.18
CA GLU A 27 -4.57 18.61 11.44
C GLU A 27 -5.39 18.74 10.14
N ALA A 28 -4.91 19.52 9.18
CA ALA A 28 -5.55 19.65 7.87
C ALA A 28 -5.53 18.33 7.09
N ALA A 29 -4.44 17.56 7.18
CA ALA A 29 -4.35 16.24 6.57
C ALA A 29 -5.25 15.22 7.28
N GLU A 30 -5.28 15.23 8.62
CA GLU A 30 -6.11 14.32 9.42
C GLU A 30 -7.62 14.54 9.18
N ASN A 31 -8.02 15.79 8.94
CA ASN A 31 -9.40 16.18 8.67
C ASN A 31 -9.73 16.26 7.17
N HIS A 32 -8.80 15.86 6.28
CA HIS A 32 -9.00 15.98 4.84
C HIS A 32 -10.17 15.07 4.38
N PRO A 33 -11.12 15.57 3.57
CA PRO A 33 -12.34 14.84 3.24
C PRO A 33 -12.10 13.54 2.46
N GLN A 34 -10.98 13.44 1.75
CA GLN A 34 -10.61 12.24 0.99
C GLN A 34 -9.76 11.24 1.79
N LYS A 35 -9.39 11.53 3.04
CA LYS A 35 -8.41 10.73 3.81
C LYS A 35 -8.74 9.24 3.78
N ASP A 36 -9.90 8.84 4.28
CA ASP A 36 -10.26 7.43 4.43
C ASP A 36 -10.31 6.72 3.07
N ALA A 37 -10.81 7.41 2.06
CA ALA A 37 -10.91 6.89 0.71
C ALA A 37 -9.52 6.68 0.08
N CYS A 38 -8.59 7.62 0.28
CA CYS A 38 -7.19 7.50 -0.12
C CYS A 38 -6.50 6.33 0.61
N VAL A 39 -6.67 6.21 1.93
CA VAL A 39 -6.09 5.13 2.74
C VAL A 39 -6.53 3.76 2.22
N ILE A 40 -7.82 3.58 1.95
CA ILE A 40 -8.37 2.33 1.40
C ILE A 40 -7.80 2.04 0.01
N ALA A 41 -7.78 3.04 -0.86
CA ALA A 41 -7.27 2.89 -2.22
C ALA A 41 -5.78 2.52 -2.23
N ILE A 42 -4.95 3.25 -1.48
CA ILE A 42 -3.51 2.99 -1.36
C ILE A 42 -3.28 1.58 -0.81
N THR A 43 -3.99 1.18 0.24
CA THR A 43 -3.89 -0.19 0.81
C THR A 43 -4.18 -1.24 -0.26
N SER A 44 -5.25 -1.07 -1.04
CA SER A 44 -5.62 -1.97 -2.13
C SER A 44 -4.54 -2.04 -3.22
N PHE A 45 -3.92 -0.90 -3.58
CA PHE A 45 -2.82 -0.86 -4.53
C PHE A 45 -1.59 -1.60 -4.01
N LEU A 46 -1.18 -1.36 -2.76
CA LEU A 46 -0.04 -2.04 -2.15
C LEU A 46 -0.23 -3.55 -2.12
N MET A 47 -1.39 -4.03 -1.68
CA MET A 47 -1.69 -5.48 -1.61
C MET A 47 -1.63 -6.19 -2.96
N ARG A 48 -1.76 -5.46 -4.07
CA ARG A 48 -1.75 -6.01 -5.43
C ARG A 48 -0.44 -5.72 -6.17
N ASP A 49 0.43 -4.90 -5.60
CA ASP A 49 1.66 -4.51 -6.27
C ASP A 49 2.63 -5.71 -6.35
N LYS A 50 3.32 -5.83 -7.49
CA LYS A 50 4.27 -6.91 -7.75
C LYS A 50 5.48 -6.89 -6.79
N HIS A 51 5.90 -5.73 -6.30
CA HIS A 51 7.02 -5.63 -5.37
C HIS A 51 6.61 -6.17 -3.99
N VAL A 52 5.39 -5.88 -3.55
CA VAL A 52 4.82 -6.38 -2.29
C VAL A 52 4.54 -7.88 -2.38
N THR A 53 3.76 -8.30 -3.38
CA THR A 53 3.38 -9.71 -3.57
C THR A 53 4.57 -10.62 -3.86
N GLY A 54 5.62 -10.09 -4.51
CA GLY A 54 6.86 -10.81 -4.77
C GLY A 54 7.91 -10.73 -3.65
N SER A 55 7.64 -10.00 -2.57
CA SER A 55 8.62 -9.80 -1.49
C SER A 55 8.92 -11.09 -0.72
N LYS A 56 10.19 -11.25 -0.36
CA LYS A 56 10.66 -12.35 0.50
C LYS A 56 10.53 -12.06 1.99
N ILE A 57 10.22 -10.82 2.38
CA ILE A 57 10.10 -10.39 3.78
C ILE A 57 8.79 -10.93 4.34
N GLU A 58 8.77 -11.75 5.40
CA GLU A 58 7.54 -12.43 5.85
C GLU A 58 6.33 -11.50 6.09
N SER A 59 6.55 -10.35 6.73
CA SER A 59 5.54 -9.28 6.94
C SER A 59 6.12 -7.94 6.54
N LEU A 60 5.37 -7.15 5.77
CA LEU A 60 5.76 -5.77 5.43
C LEU A 60 5.03 -4.80 6.36
N ASP A 61 5.76 -4.33 7.36
CA ASP A 61 5.23 -3.41 8.36
C ASP A 61 5.74 -2.00 8.03
N TYR A 62 4.84 -1.10 7.65
CA TYR A 62 5.15 0.25 7.21
C TYR A 62 4.78 1.30 8.25
N VAL A 63 5.67 2.28 8.43
CA VAL A 63 5.33 3.59 8.99
C VAL A 63 4.96 4.51 7.84
N VAL A 64 3.72 5.00 7.85
CA VAL A 64 3.19 5.87 6.80
C VAL A 64 2.95 7.26 7.36
N ARG A 65 3.62 8.26 6.77
CA ARG A 65 3.42 9.67 7.09
C ARG A 65 2.74 10.36 5.93
N TYR A 66 1.81 11.27 6.21
CA TYR A 66 1.10 11.98 5.15
C TYR A 66 0.73 13.40 5.52
N ASP A 67 0.66 14.27 4.51
CA ASP A 67 0.27 15.67 4.65
C ASP A 67 -0.45 16.19 3.40
N VAL A 68 -1.02 17.39 3.51
CA VAL A 68 -1.65 18.10 2.39
C VAL A 68 -0.57 18.66 1.44
N LYS A 69 -0.76 18.43 0.15
CA LYS A 69 0.05 18.95 -0.95
C LYS A 69 -0.86 19.58 -1.99
N GLY A 70 -1.07 20.90 -1.88
CA GLY A 70 -2.07 21.60 -2.68
C GLY A 70 -3.48 21.16 -2.28
N GLU A 71 -4.25 20.63 -3.22
CA GLU A 71 -5.60 20.08 -2.98
C GLU A 71 -5.59 18.55 -2.77
N SER A 72 -4.41 17.94 -2.67
CA SER A 72 -4.23 16.48 -2.60
C SER A 72 -3.56 16.08 -1.29
N LEU A 73 -3.63 14.80 -0.94
CA LEU A 73 -2.81 14.20 0.11
C LEU A 73 -1.58 13.51 -0.51
N GLU A 74 -0.41 13.76 0.06
CA GLU A 74 0.81 13.02 -0.25
C GLU A 74 1.15 12.09 0.92
N PHE A 75 1.34 10.82 0.62
CA PHE A 75 1.67 9.76 1.57
C PHE A 75 3.08 9.24 1.27
N GLN A 76 3.80 8.88 2.32
CA GLN A 76 5.12 8.27 2.26
C GLN A 76 5.15 7.10 3.21
N GLY A 77 5.36 5.89 2.69
CA GLY A 77 5.47 4.68 3.49
C GLY A 77 6.88 4.13 3.45
N ASN A 78 7.41 3.84 4.64
CA ASN A 78 8.73 3.22 4.82
C ASN A 78 8.59 1.99 5.72
N CYS A 79 9.27 0.89 5.42
CA CYS A 79 9.32 -0.26 6.33
C CYS A 79 9.86 0.14 7.71
N GLU A 80 9.25 -0.36 8.77
CA GLU A 80 9.68 -0.12 10.15
C GLU A 80 11.02 -0.80 10.44
N ASN A 81 11.24 -1.99 9.88
CA ASN A 81 12.49 -2.72 10.06
C ASN A 81 13.62 -2.14 9.19
N PRO A 82 14.67 -1.54 9.80
CA PRO A 82 15.76 -0.90 9.06
C PRO A 82 16.64 -1.91 8.30
N GLY A 83 16.55 -3.21 8.60
CA GLY A 83 17.27 -4.26 7.89
C GLY A 83 16.83 -4.43 6.42
N TYR A 84 15.67 -3.88 6.05
CA TYR A 84 15.12 -3.94 4.70
C TYR A 84 15.08 -2.56 4.01
N LYS A 85 15.83 -1.58 4.53
CA LYS A 85 15.83 -0.21 4.01
C LYS A 85 16.28 -0.08 2.55
N ASP A 86 16.95 -1.09 1.99
CA ASP A 86 17.41 -1.05 0.59
C ASP A 86 16.46 -1.82 -0.34
N SER A 87 15.41 -2.45 0.22
CA SER A 87 14.40 -3.20 -0.53
C SER A 87 13.40 -2.24 -1.19
N VAL A 88 13.08 -2.51 -2.46
CA VAL A 88 12.19 -1.67 -3.28
C VAL A 88 10.80 -1.60 -2.69
N GLU A 89 10.28 -2.73 -2.22
CA GLU A 89 8.96 -2.83 -1.58
C GLU A 89 8.88 -2.01 -0.29
N CYS A 90 10.00 -1.57 0.29
CA CYS A 90 10.04 -0.87 1.56
C CYS A 90 9.92 0.64 1.46
N HIS A 91 9.99 1.24 0.27
CA HIS A 91 9.91 2.69 0.09
C HIS A 91 8.90 3.01 -0.99
N TRP A 92 7.85 3.75 -0.62
CA TRP A 92 6.88 4.20 -1.60
C TRP A 92 6.30 5.56 -1.25
N THR A 93 5.86 6.27 -2.28
CA THR A 93 5.06 7.48 -2.14
C THR A 93 3.75 7.33 -2.88
N ALA A 94 2.71 7.99 -2.37
CA ALA A 94 1.43 8.06 -3.07
C ALA A 94 0.89 9.49 -3.08
N LEU A 95 0.36 9.91 -4.21
CA LEU A 95 -0.42 11.14 -4.31
C LEU A 95 -1.89 10.77 -4.52
N CYS A 96 -2.78 11.38 -3.75
CA CYS A 96 -4.21 11.16 -3.83
C CYS A 96 -4.97 12.49 -3.87
N ALA A 97 -5.52 12.83 -5.03
CA ALA A 97 -6.42 13.97 -5.21
C ALA A 97 -7.89 13.55 -5.03
N ASP A 98 -8.21 12.37 -5.54
CA ASP A 98 -9.47 11.64 -5.40
C ASP A 98 -9.17 10.13 -5.55
N VAL A 99 -10.14 9.28 -5.25
CA VAL A 99 -9.98 7.80 -5.27
C VAL A 99 -9.56 7.28 -6.65
N GLU A 100 -9.99 7.94 -7.72
CA GLU A 100 -9.68 7.55 -9.10
C GLU A 100 -8.27 7.99 -9.53
N LYS A 101 -7.66 8.94 -8.81
CA LYS A 101 -6.34 9.51 -9.09
C LYS A 101 -5.35 9.22 -7.96
N VAL A 102 -5.31 7.97 -7.52
CA VAL A 102 -4.23 7.48 -6.63
C VAL A 102 -3.09 6.95 -7.47
N VAL A 103 -1.89 7.49 -7.26
CA VAL A 103 -0.67 7.02 -7.92
C VAL A 103 0.33 6.62 -6.86
N VAL A 104 0.57 5.31 -6.71
CA VAL A 104 1.62 4.75 -5.84
C VAL A 104 2.90 4.55 -6.65
N LYS A 105 4.04 4.97 -6.11
CA LYS A 105 5.36 4.82 -6.71
C LYS A 105 6.31 4.22 -5.69
N PHE A 106 6.93 3.10 -6.03
CA PHE A 106 8.02 2.53 -5.25
C PHE A 106 9.35 3.15 -5.64
N HIS A 107 10.25 3.25 -4.68
CA HIS A 107 11.58 3.81 -4.84
C HIS A 107 12.62 2.77 -4.44
N ASN A 108 13.73 2.72 -5.16
CA ASN A 108 14.92 2.07 -4.64
C ASN A 108 15.53 3.05 -3.63
N GLY A 109 16.07 2.56 -2.51
CA GLY A 109 16.63 3.41 -1.43
C GLY A 109 17.45 4.59 -1.95
N ASP A 110 17.44 5.69 -1.18
CA ASP A 110 18.02 7.01 -1.53
C ASP A 110 19.40 6.96 -2.20
#